data_AF-A0A150MSH8-F1
#
_entry.id   AF-A0A150MSH8-F1
#
_cell.length_a   1.000
_cell.length_b   1.000
_cell.length_c   1.000
_cell.angle_alpha   90.00
_cell.angle_beta   90.00
_cell.angle_gamma   90.00
#
_symmetry.space_group_name_H-M   'P 1'
#
loop_
_entity.id
_entity.type
_entity.pdbx_description
1 polymer ?
#
loop_
_entity_poly.entity_id
_entity_poly.type
_entity_poly.pdbx_seq_one_letter_code
_entity_poly.pdbx_strand_id
1 'polypeptide(L)'
;MNDGKTWSPSQLNGLPQTAARTIVAHPTDENMVGISTAEGVFISRDNGNTFERFTRKIDTTTFMFQEKSVVFAAVENDQSILIKQSLDTKHEEVLAVPPLDEKDHIMYITSNPANDKEIVIVTMNGDIFMTKNNGGSWTKLASEGEI
;
A
#
# COMPACT_ATOMS: atom_id res chain seq x y z
N MET A 1 1.69 -1.42 24.89
CA MET A 1 2.01 -2.83 24.52
C MET A 1 3.25 -3.27 25.29
N ASN A 2 3.46 -4.58 25.51
CA ASN A 2 4.57 -5.12 26.31
C ASN A 2 5.57 -5.93 25.46
N ASP A 3 6.00 -5.37 24.33
CA ASP A 3 6.95 -5.99 23.39
C ASP A 3 6.50 -7.38 22.90
N GLY A 4 5.20 -7.53 22.65
CA GLY A 4 4.62 -8.77 22.15
C GLY A 4 4.44 -9.88 23.19
N LYS A 5 4.66 -9.62 24.49
CA LYS A 5 4.44 -10.61 25.56
C LYS A 5 2.96 -10.96 25.75
N THR A 6 2.04 -10.04 25.46
CA THR A 6 0.60 -10.27 25.48
C THR A 6 -0.08 -9.61 24.29
N TRP A 7 -1.10 -10.30 23.75
CA TRP A 7 -1.90 -9.84 22.63
C TRP A 7 -3.35 -9.68 23.08
N SER A 8 -3.96 -8.55 22.73
CA SER A 8 -5.40 -8.33 22.85
C SER A 8 -6.01 -8.47 21.46
N PRO A 9 -7.05 -9.31 21.27
CA PRO A 9 -7.71 -9.43 19.99
C PRO A 9 -8.33 -8.11 19.56
N SER A 10 -8.10 -7.71 18.31
CA SER A 10 -8.87 -6.66 17.65
C SER A 10 -10.23 -7.22 17.22
N GLN A 11 -11.26 -6.38 17.23
CA GLN A 11 -12.62 -6.78 16.83
C GLN A 11 -12.79 -6.88 15.31
N LEU A 12 -11.95 -6.19 14.52
CA LEU A 12 -11.97 -6.23 13.04
C LEU A 12 -13.34 -5.87 12.41
N ASN A 13 -14.16 -5.07 13.10
CA ASN A 13 -15.49 -4.70 12.61
C ASN A 13 -15.39 -3.87 11.33
N GLY A 14 -16.32 -4.08 10.38
CA GLY A 14 -16.40 -3.30 9.14
C GLY A 14 -15.51 -3.78 7.99
N LEU A 15 -14.68 -4.80 8.21
CA LEU A 15 -13.95 -5.47 7.13
C LEU A 15 -14.88 -6.37 6.28
N PRO A 16 -14.63 -6.47 4.97
CA PRO A 16 -15.36 -7.36 4.08
C PRO A 16 -14.98 -8.83 4.29
N GLN A 17 -15.81 -9.75 3.83
CA GLN A 17 -15.54 -11.21 3.86
C GLN A 17 -14.59 -11.60 2.71
N THR A 18 -13.41 -11.01 2.66
CA THR A 18 -12.34 -11.33 1.70
C THR A 18 -10.99 -11.37 2.41
N ALA A 19 -10.00 -11.99 1.77
CA ALA A 19 -8.66 -12.12 2.33
C ALA A 19 -7.99 -10.74 2.49
N ALA A 20 -7.43 -10.50 3.66
CA ALA A 20 -6.45 -9.43 3.86
C ALA A 20 -5.18 -9.76 3.07
N ARG A 21 -4.55 -8.74 2.49
CA ARG A 21 -3.29 -8.86 1.75
C ARG A 21 -2.13 -8.21 2.49
N THR A 22 -2.29 -6.93 2.86
CA THR A 22 -1.28 -6.17 3.60
C THR A 22 -1.92 -5.54 4.82
N ILE A 23 -1.18 -5.44 5.91
CA ILE A 23 -1.56 -4.72 7.13
C ILE A 23 -0.42 -3.75 7.45
N VAL A 24 -0.73 -2.47 7.64
CA VAL A 24 0.27 -1.42 7.85
C VAL A 24 -0.19 -0.48 8.96
N ALA A 25 0.69 -0.17 9.91
CA ALA A 25 0.46 0.89 10.90
C ALA A 25 0.89 2.24 10.34
N HIS A 26 0.19 3.31 10.70
CA HIS A 26 0.59 4.66 10.31
C HIS A 26 1.92 5.03 11.01
N PRO A 27 2.86 5.72 10.33
CA PRO A 27 4.20 5.96 10.88
C PRO A 27 4.22 6.85 12.13
N THR A 28 3.21 7.72 12.31
CA THR A 28 3.17 8.72 13.39
C THR A 28 1.86 8.75 14.19
N ASP A 29 0.85 7.97 13.78
CA ASP A 29 -0.44 7.88 14.48
C ASP A 29 -0.63 6.46 14.97
N GLU A 30 -0.38 6.24 16.25
CA GLU A 30 -0.41 4.91 16.88
C GLU A 30 -1.81 4.26 16.88
N ASN A 31 -2.87 5.04 16.63
CA ASN A 31 -4.23 4.52 16.59
C ASN A 31 -4.66 4.12 15.18
N MET A 32 -3.89 4.50 14.17
CA MET A 32 -4.23 4.31 12.77
C MET A 32 -3.55 3.06 12.18
N VAL A 33 -4.37 2.13 11.69
CA VAL A 33 -3.93 0.91 11.02
C VAL A 33 -4.76 0.73 9.75
N GLY A 34 -4.13 0.27 8.67
CA GLY A 34 -4.78 -0.02 7.41
C GLY A 34 -4.67 -1.50 7.05
N ILE A 35 -5.63 -1.97 6.25
CA ILE A 35 -5.65 -3.32 5.67
C ILE A 35 -6.04 -3.20 4.19
N SER A 36 -5.24 -3.78 3.29
CA SER A 36 -5.64 -3.95 1.89
C SER A 36 -6.35 -5.28 1.67
N THR A 37 -7.29 -5.27 0.74
CA THR A 37 -8.05 -6.44 0.30
C THR A 37 -8.30 -6.34 -1.21
N ALA A 38 -8.90 -7.39 -1.80
CA ALA A 38 -9.40 -7.31 -3.18
C ALA A 38 -10.56 -6.30 -3.39
N GLU A 39 -11.05 -5.65 -2.32
CA GLU A 39 -12.12 -4.65 -2.38
C GLU A 39 -11.65 -3.22 -2.06
N GLY A 40 -10.35 -3.01 -1.81
CA GLY A 40 -9.77 -1.70 -1.51
C GLY A 40 -8.93 -1.70 -0.23
N VAL A 41 -8.48 -0.50 0.16
CA VAL A 41 -7.86 -0.25 1.47
C VAL A 41 -8.92 0.14 2.48
N PHE A 42 -8.85 -0.47 3.66
CA PHE A 42 -9.68 -0.16 4.81
C PHE A 42 -8.81 0.43 5.92
N ILE A 43 -9.27 1.49 6.57
CA ILE A 43 -8.52 2.17 7.64
C ILE A 43 -9.32 2.13 8.93
N SER A 44 -8.63 1.80 10.01
CA SER A 44 -9.07 1.97 11.39
C SER A 44 -8.37 3.18 12.00
N ARG A 45 -9.07 3.87 12.91
CA ARG A 45 -8.54 4.97 13.73
C ARG A 45 -8.66 4.71 15.24
N ASP A 46 -8.94 3.46 15.60
CA ASP A 46 -9.24 3.02 16.96
C ASP A 46 -8.47 1.73 17.31
N ASN A 47 -7.19 1.69 16.94
CA ASN A 47 -6.27 0.57 17.17
C ASN A 47 -6.71 -0.75 16.50
N GLY A 48 -7.36 -0.65 15.35
CA GLY A 48 -7.81 -1.79 14.57
C GLY A 48 -9.16 -2.37 15.03
N ASN A 49 -9.96 -1.70 15.86
CA ASN A 49 -11.23 -2.27 16.31
C ASN A 49 -12.35 -2.11 15.27
N THR A 50 -12.43 -0.96 14.62
CA THR A 50 -13.37 -0.65 13.55
C THR A 50 -12.63 -0.16 12.32
N PHE A 51 -13.06 -0.65 11.14
CA PHE A 51 -12.49 -0.31 9.85
C PHE A 51 -13.54 0.26 8.92
N GLU A 52 -13.15 1.27 8.17
CA GLU A 52 -13.94 1.85 7.09
C GLU A 52 -13.16 1.75 5.78
N ARG A 53 -13.86 1.45 4.68
CA ARG A 53 -13.23 1.47 3.36
C ARG A 53 -12.77 2.90 3.04
N PHE A 54 -11.48 3.07 2.83
CA PHE A 54 -10.87 4.37 2.57
C PHE A 54 -10.85 4.72 1.08
N THR A 55 -10.56 3.73 0.22
CA THR A 55 -10.50 3.88 -1.24
C THR A 55 -11.87 3.63 -1.89
N ARG A 56 -11.99 3.93 -3.18
CA ARG A 56 -13.04 3.28 -4.00
C ARG A 56 -12.86 1.76 -4.01
N LYS A 57 -13.90 1.02 -4.44
CA LYS A 57 -13.79 -0.43 -4.65
C LYS A 57 -12.83 -0.71 -5.80
N ILE A 58 -11.67 -1.27 -5.48
CA ILE A 58 -10.60 -1.57 -6.45
C ILE A 58 -9.74 -2.73 -5.93
N ASP A 59 -9.29 -3.61 -6.81
CA ASP A 59 -8.49 -4.78 -6.45
C ASP A 59 -7.09 -4.35 -6.00
N THR A 60 -6.90 -4.14 -4.69
CA THR A 60 -5.69 -3.55 -4.14
C THR A 60 -4.70 -4.64 -3.74
N THR A 61 -3.56 -4.73 -4.41
CA THR A 61 -2.54 -5.76 -4.13
C THR A 61 -1.77 -5.45 -2.86
N THR A 62 -1.39 -4.19 -2.67
CA THR A 62 -0.59 -3.73 -1.53
C THR A 62 -0.76 -2.23 -1.32
N PHE A 63 -0.39 -1.76 -0.13
CA PHE A 63 -0.38 -0.34 0.17
C PHE A 63 0.64 -0.02 1.26
N MET A 64 0.91 1.26 1.44
CA MET A 64 1.71 1.80 2.53
C MET A 64 1.20 3.18 2.96
N PHE A 65 1.50 3.56 4.20
CA PHE A 65 1.24 4.91 4.72
C PHE A 65 2.44 5.82 4.57
N GLN A 66 2.22 6.98 3.98
CA GLN A 66 3.01 8.18 4.22
C GLN A 66 2.27 9.03 5.26
N GLU A 67 2.94 10.02 5.87
CA GLU A 67 2.34 10.82 6.97
C GLU A 67 0.98 11.45 6.65
N LYS A 68 0.72 11.78 5.38
CA LYS A 68 -0.49 12.49 4.93
C LYS A 68 -1.23 11.80 3.78
N SER A 69 -0.79 10.62 3.38
CA SER A 69 -1.34 9.92 2.22
C SER A 69 -1.16 8.42 2.32
N VAL A 70 -2.03 7.71 1.62
CA VAL A 70 -1.86 6.30 1.31
C VAL A 70 -1.28 6.19 -0.09
N VAL A 71 -0.23 5.39 -0.28
CA VAL A 71 0.22 4.97 -1.61
C VAL A 71 -0.14 3.50 -1.76
N PHE A 72 -0.88 3.15 -2.81
CA PHE A 72 -1.35 1.78 -3.01
C PHE A 72 -1.20 1.34 -4.46
N ALA A 73 -0.87 0.07 -4.64
CA ALA A 73 -0.94 -0.58 -5.94
C ALA A 73 -2.24 -1.36 -6.04
N ALA A 74 -2.82 -1.34 -7.24
CA ALA A 74 -4.05 -2.04 -7.55
C ALA A 74 -4.02 -2.56 -8.98
N VAL A 75 -4.93 -3.48 -9.27
CA VAL A 75 -5.18 -3.99 -10.62
C VAL A 75 -6.44 -3.33 -11.16
N GLU A 76 -6.32 -2.68 -12.31
CA GLU A 76 -7.43 -2.08 -13.05
C GLU A 76 -7.29 -2.40 -14.54
N ASN A 77 -8.32 -2.99 -15.15
CA ASN A 77 -8.29 -3.46 -16.54
C ASN A 77 -7.08 -4.38 -16.84
N ASP A 78 -6.81 -5.33 -15.94
CA ASP A 78 -5.67 -6.27 -16.02
C ASP A 78 -4.28 -5.59 -15.99
N GLN A 79 -4.19 -4.31 -15.62
CA GLN A 79 -2.93 -3.59 -15.50
C GLN A 79 -2.65 -3.18 -14.05
N SER A 80 -1.38 -3.24 -13.66
CA SER A 80 -0.94 -2.71 -12.37
C SER A 80 -0.91 -1.18 -12.44
N ILE A 81 -1.61 -0.53 -11.51
CA ILE A 81 -1.58 0.93 -11.33
C ILE A 81 -1.05 1.28 -9.95
N LEU A 82 -0.48 2.47 -9.81
CA LEU A 82 -0.01 3.01 -8.54
C LEU A 82 -0.71 4.34 -8.27
N ILE A 83 -1.35 4.48 -7.12
CA ILE A 83 -2.12 5.66 -6.76
C ILE A 83 -1.62 6.21 -5.42
N LYS A 84 -1.43 7.52 -5.35
CA LYS A 84 -1.26 8.28 -4.10
C LYS A 84 -2.57 8.99 -3.77
N GLN A 85 -3.13 8.70 -2.60
CA GLN A 85 -4.38 9.31 -2.14
C GLN A 85 -4.19 10.07 -0.82
N SER A 86 -4.61 11.32 -0.78
CA SER A 86 -4.55 12.16 0.43
C SER A 86 -5.46 11.61 1.54
N LEU A 87 -4.92 11.51 2.77
CA LEU A 87 -5.70 11.09 3.95
C LEU A 87 -6.80 12.10 4.30
N ASP A 88 -6.53 13.39 4.09
CA ASP A 88 -7.43 14.48 4.47
C ASP A 88 -8.48 14.75 3.37
N THR A 89 -8.01 15.00 2.15
CA THR A 89 -8.86 15.50 1.06
C THR A 89 -9.46 14.38 0.20
N LYS A 90 -8.96 13.15 0.35
CA LYS A 90 -9.27 11.99 -0.50
C LYS A 90 -8.89 12.16 -1.98
N HIS A 91 -8.22 13.25 -2.35
CA HIS A 91 -7.73 13.45 -3.71
C HIS A 91 -6.77 12.34 -4.10
N GLU A 92 -6.97 11.79 -5.31
CA GLU A 92 -6.16 10.73 -5.90
C GLU A 92 -5.26 11.29 -7.01
N GLU A 93 -3.99 10.91 -6.97
CA GLU A 93 -2.99 11.15 -8.00
C GLU A 93 -2.51 9.78 -8.52
N VAL A 94 -2.64 9.54 -9.82
CA VAL A 94 -2.10 8.34 -10.45
C VAL A 94 -0.62 8.55 -10.73
N LEU A 95 0.22 7.70 -10.14
CA LEU A 95 1.66 7.72 -10.34
C LEU A 95 2.03 6.83 -11.52
N ALA A 96 2.98 7.27 -12.35
CA ALA A 96 3.50 6.44 -13.42
C ALA A 96 4.27 5.25 -12.83
N VAL A 97 4.09 4.08 -13.44
CA VAL A 97 4.78 2.83 -13.12
C VAL A 97 5.77 2.49 -14.25
N PRO A 98 6.84 1.74 -13.99
CA PRO A 98 7.67 1.21 -15.06
C PRO A 98 6.83 0.31 -15.99
N PRO A 99 7.23 0.08 -17.25
CA PRO A 99 6.58 -0.91 -18.10
C PRO A 99 6.65 -2.30 -17.44
N LEU A 100 5.50 -2.90 -17.18
CA LEU A 100 5.36 -4.24 -16.60
C LEU A 100 4.61 -5.14 -17.59
N ASP A 101 4.88 -6.44 -17.54
CA ASP A 101 4.09 -7.43 -18.25
C ASP A 101 2.66 -7.47 -17.67
N GLU A 102 1.66 -7.84 -18.48
CA GLU A 102 0.23 -7.79 -18.09
C GLU A 102 -0.09 -8.54 -16.79
N LYS A 103 0.65 -9.61 -16.49
CA LYS A 103 0.44 -10.43 -15.29
C LYS A 103 1.41 -10.12 -14.16
N ASP A 104 2.37 -9.21 -14.38
CA ASP A 104 3.36 -8.86 -13.36
C ASP A 104 2.85 -7.68 -12.53
N HIS A 105 2.15 -8.00 -11.46
CA HIS A 105 1.56 -7.00 -10.57
C HIS A 105 2.53 -6.56 -9.47
N ILE A 106 2.39 -5.31 -9.03
CA ILE A 106 3.15 -4.81 -7.88
C ILE A 106 2.64 -5.49 -6.61
N MET A 107 3.54 -6.20 -5.91
CA MET A 107 3.21 -6.95 -4.69
C MET A 107 3.67 -6.26 -3.41
N TYR A 108 4.73 -5.45 -3.49
CA TYR A 108 5.24 -4.71 -2.34
C TYR A 108 5.58 -3.27 -2.73
N ILE A 109 5.33 -2.34 -1.80
CA ILE A 109 5.71 -0.93 -1.92
C ILE A 109 6.33 -0.50 -0.59
N THR A 110 7.39 0.29 -0.66
CA THR A 110 7.90 1.04 0.50
C THR A 110 8.34 2.42 0.05
N SER A 111 8.40 3.38 0.97
CA SER A 111 8.92 4.72 0.71
C SER A 111 9.92 5.13 1.75
N ASN A 112 10.86 5.98 1.36
CA ASN A 112 11.78 6.61 2.29
C ASN A 112 11.03 7.55 3.25
N PRO A 113 11.05 7.32 4.58
CA PRO A 113 10.34 8.18 5.52
C PRO A 113 10.90 9.62 5.60
N ALA A 114 12.17 9.83 5.21
CA ALA A 114 12.78 11.16 5.14
C ALA A 114 12.52 11.87 3.80
N ASN A 115 12.06 11.14 2.77
CA ASN A 115 11.78 11.67 1.44
C ASN A 115 10.65 10.86 0.79
N ASP A 116 9.42 11.32 0.96
CA ASP A 116 8.21 10.62 0.49
C ASP A 116 8.15 10.45 -1.04
N LYS A 117 9.04 11.11 -1.79
CA LYS A 117 9.18 10.99 -3.25
C LYS A 117 9.99 9.78 -3.68
N GLU A 118 10.75 9.20 -2.77
CA GLU A 118 11.55 8.01 -3.02
C GLU A 118 10.74 6.77 -2.65
N ILE A 119 10.39 5.99 -3.66
CA ILE A 119 9.52 4.82 -3.55
C ILE A 119 10.23 3.64 -4.21
N VAL A 120 10.16 2.48 -3.55
CA VAL A 120 10.59 1.21 -4.12
C VAL A 120 9.37 0.32 -4.29
N ILE A 121 9.27 -0.32 -5.44
CA ILE A 121 8.25 -1.32 -5.74
C ILE A 121 8.91 -2.66 -6.05
N VAL A 122 8.24 -3.74 -5.66
CA VAL A 122 8.63 -5.11 -6.02
C VAL A 122 7.46 -5.80 -6.69
N THR A 123 7.72 -6.41 -7.83
CA THR A 123 6.70 -7.07 -8.65
C THR A 123 6.56 -8.56 -8.30
N MET A 124 5.54 -9.21 -8.84
CA MET A 124 5.28 -10.64 -8.63
C MET A 124 6.41 -11.51 -9.20
N ASN A 125 7.02 -11.09 -10.32
CA ASN A 125 8.16 -11.77 -10.93
C ASN A 125 9.47 -11.52 -10.17
N GLY A 126 9.48 -10.65 -9.16
CA GLY A 126 10.68 -10.35 -8.37
C GLY A 126 11.55 -9.22 -8.92
N ASP A 127 11.05 -8.43 -9.87
CA ASP A 127 11.72 -7.21 -10.29
C ASP A 127 11.63 -6.14 -9.19
N ILE A 128 12.72 -5.42 -8.97
CA ILE A 128 12.78 -4.31 -8.01
C ILE A 128 13.02 -3.02 -8.77
N PHE A 129 12.15 -2.04 -8.60
CA PHE A 129 12.29 -0.71 -9.19
C PHE A 129 12.27 0.37 -8.11
N MET A 130 13.04 1.43 -8.32
CA MET A 130 13.08 2.59 -7.46
C MET A 130 12.84 3.87 -8.25
N THR A 131 12.04 4.76 -7.69
CA THR A 131 11.90 6.14 -8.14
C THR A 131 12.38 7.09 -7.03
N LYS A 132 12.85 8.28 -7.42
CA LYS A 132 13.21 9.38 -6.50
C LYS A 132 12.31 10.61 -6.66
N ASN A 133 11.30 10.50 -7.52
CA ASN A 133 10.46 11.60 -7.97
C ASN A 133 8.99 11.17 -8.18
N ASN A 134 8.44 10.38 -7.24
CA ASN A 134 7.03 9.93 -7.27
C ASN A 134 6.63 9.26 -8.60
N GLY A 135 7.50 8.42 -9.15
CA GLY A 135 7.21 7.66 -10.36
C GLY A 135 7.50 8.39 -11.67
N GLY A 136 7.96 9.65 -11.63
CA GLY A 136 8.35 10.38 -12.84
C GLY A 136 9.47 9.69 -13.64
N SER A 137 10.36 8.97 -12.96
CA SER A 137 11.35 8.09 -13.57
C SER A 137 11.70 6.93 -12.64
N TRP A 138 12.00 5.77 -13.22
CA TRP A 138 12.32 4.54 -12.50
C TRP A 138 13.70 4.00 -12.87
N THR A 139 14.39 3.45 -11.88
CA THR A 139 15.63 2.68 -12.02
C THR A 139 15.34 1.24 -11.61
N LYS A 140 15.62 0.28 -12.49
CA LYS A 140 15.57 -1.15 -12.14
C LYS A 140 16.81 -1.47 -11.30
N LEU A 141 16.59 -1.97 -10.09
CA LEU A 141 17.63 -2.34 -9.13
C LEU A 141 17.98 -3.83 -9.18
N ALA A 142 17.01 -4.67 -9.54
CA ALA A 142 17.16 -6.11 -9.68
C ALA A 142 16.12 -6.63 -10.68
N SER A 143 16.44 -7.74 -11.33
CA SER A 143 15.57 -8.46 -12.27
C SER A 143 15.35 -9.88 -11.80
N GLU A 144 14.10 -10.32 -11.68
CA GLU A 144 13.76 -11.72 -11.34
C GLU A 144 14.46 -12.24 -10.06
N GLY A 145 14.72 -11.36 -9.09
CA GLY A 145 15.43 -11.68 -7.85
C GLY A 145 16.97 -11.68 -7.94
N GLU A 146 17.55 -11.31 -9.09
CA GLU A 146 19.00 -11.17 -9.31
C GLU A 146 19.41 -9.70 -9.47
N ILE A 147 20.60 -9.33 -8.97
CA ILE A 147 21.15 -7.95 -9.00
C ILE A 147 22.11 -7.77 -10.17
#